data_AF-A0A0D1VSG2-F1
#
_entry.id   AF-A0A0D1VSG2-F1
#
_cell.length_a   1.000
_cell.length_b   1.000
_cell.length_c   1.000
_cell.angle_alpha   90.00
_cell.angle_beta   90.00
_cell.angle_gamma   90.00
#
_symmetry.space_group_name_H-M   'P 1'
#
loop_
_entity.id
_entity.type
_entity.pdbx_description
1 polymer ?
#
loop_
_entity_poly.entity_id
_entity_poly.type
_entity_poly.pdbx_seq_one_letter_code
_entity_poly.pdbx_strand_id
1 'polypeptide(L)'
;MADTTKIYGFTALPADQSKVKPAGHKPQPVEIPSLQPPHTALATRVAAYAKSKLDADTYRHSLRVYSYGCAIARQMFPQFEVTPGSQLEETWFLTAMLHDIGTSAEFLTSTRLSFEFWGAFHALQLLQDPAITGHGDGAASREQAESVTEAIIRHQDIQDKGNITLVTRLIHLGTLLDNIGAGADLVHPQTIENVVREYPRPGWSGCFKKTVEKEKSVKPYAMVSRIEGFEELIEKNGAEGGLMAKYD
;
A
#
# COMPACT_ATOMS: atom_id res chain seq x y z
N MET A 1 5.91 -13.22 -26.71
CA MET A 1 6.33 -12.86 -25.34
C MET A 1 5.11 -12.27 -24.66
N ALA A 2 4.84 -12.63 -23.40
CA ALA A 2 3.73 -12.05 -22.67
C ALA A 2 4.00 -10.55 -22.44
N ASP A 3 2.96 -9.70 -22.53
CA ASP A 3 3.10 -8.26 -22.31
C ASP A 3 3.30 -7.99 -20.82
N THR A 4 4.57 -7.95 -20.40
CA THR A 4 4.98 -7.71 -19.00
C THR A 4 4.48 -6.36 -18.48
N THR A 5 4.18 -5.41 -19.37
CA THR A 5 3.63 -4.09 -19.03
C THR A 5 2.32 -4.23 -18.28
N LYS A 6 1.37 -5.01 -18.84
CA LYS A 6 0.07 -5.23 -18.20
C LYS A 6 0.17 -6.20 -17.03
N ILE A 7 0.94 -7.26 -17.20
CA ILE A 7 1.08 -8.35 -16.22
C ILE A 7 1.57 -7.84 -14.87
N TYR A 8 2.54 -6.92 -14.85
CA TYR A 8 3.09 -6.34 -13.62
C TYR A 8 2.61 -4.91 -13.37
N GLY A 9 1.62 -4.41 -14.11
CA GLY A 9 0.94 -3.15 -13.81
C GLY A 9 1.71 -1.87 -14.16
N PHE A 10 2.63 -1.92 -15.11
CA PHE A 10 3.23 -0.73 -15.74
C PHE A 10 2.26 0.03 -16.68
N THR A 11 0.98 -0.33 -16.70
CA THR A 11 -0.07 0.45 -17.37
C THR A 11 -0.02 1.90 -16.89
N ALA A 12 0.28 2.82 -17.79
CA ALA A 12 0.34 4.25 -17.47
C ALA A 12 -1.07 4.81 -17.23
N LEU A 13 -1.26 5.45 -16.08
CA LEU A 13 -2.45 6.19 -15.71
C LEU A 13 -2.09 7.66 -15.47
N PRO A 14 -3.00 8.62 -15.74
CA PRO A 14 -2.79 10.00 -15.32
C PRO A 14 -2.51 10.06 -13.81
N ALA A 15 -1.53 10.87 -13.39
CA ALA A 15 -1.25 11.07 -11.95
C ALA A 15 -2.46 11.71 -11.25
N ASP A 16 -3.06 12.73 -11.89
CA ASP A 16 -4.30 13.36 -11.46
C ASP A 16 -5.43 12.32 -11.33
N GLN A 17 -5.91 12.15 -10.11
CA GLN A 17 -6.92 11.15 -9.81
C GLN A 17 -8.28 11.45 -10.42
N SER A 18 -8.60 12.73 -10.64
CA SER A 18 -9.90 13.16 -11.16
C SER A 18 -10.13 12.78 -12.63
N LYS A 19 -9.05 12.45 -13.35
CA LYS A 19 -9.05 12.08 -14.78
C LYS A 19 -9.43 10.63 -15.03
N VAL A 20 -9.34 9.76 -14.02
CA VAL A 20 -9.80 8.36 -14.12
C VAL A 20 -11.15 8.27 -13.42
N LYS A 21 -12.22 8.12 -14.20
CA LYS A 21 -13.57 8.04 -13.63
C LYS A 21 -13.84 6.65 -13.06
N PRO A 22 -14.41 6.56 -11.84
CA PRO A 22 -14.88 5.29 -11.31
C PRO A 22 -16.12 4.81 -12.10
N ALA A 23 -16.47 3.55 -11.89
CA ALA A 23 -17.70 2.97 -12.42
C ALA A 23 -18.93 3.79 -11.96
N GLY A 24 -19.95 3.87 -12.82
CA GLY A 24 -21.14 4.72 -12.59
C GLY A 24 -22.13 4.18 -11.53
N HIS A 25 -21.79 3.08 -10.83
CA HIS A 25 -22.63 2.48 -9.80
C HIS A 25 -22.03 2.72 -8.41
N LYS A 26 -22.84 2.55 -7.36
CA LYS A 26 -22.35 2.61 -5.97
C LYS A 26 -21.53 1.35 -5.62
N PRO A 27 -20.50 1.44 -4.77
CA PRO A 27 -19.80 0.27 -4.26
C PRO A 27 -20.76 -0.61 -3.45
N GLN A 28 -20.58 -1.92 -3.53
CA GLN A 28 -21.34 -2.93 -2.79
C GLN A 28 -20.48 -3.52 -1.66
N PRO A 29 -21.08 -4.07 -0.60
CA PRO A 29 -20.33 -4.83 0.40
C PRO A 29 -19.43 -5.89 -0.23
N VAL A 30 -18.17 -5.97 0.22
CA VAL A 30 -17.19 -6.99 -0.18
C VAL A 30 -16.87 -7.85 1.03
N GLU A 31 -16.92 -9.16 0.83
CA GLU A 31 -16.65 -10.16 1.87
C GLU A 31 -15.17 -10.55 1.90
N ILE A 32 -14.64 -10.81 3.10
CA ILE A 32 -13.22 -11.17 3.33
C ILE A 32 -12.71 -12.34 2.49
N PRO A 33 -13.48 -13.41 2.24
CA PRO A 33 -13.03 -14.49 1.36
C PRO A 33 -12.70 -14.05 -0.08
N SER A 34 -13.25 -12.93 -0.55
CA SER A 34 -12.94 -12.38 -1.89
C SER A 34 -11.72 -11.45 -1.90
N LEU A 35 -11.14 -11.19 -0.73
CA LEU A 35 -9.98 -10.31 -0.50
C LEU A 35 -8.79 -11.09 0.08
N GLN A 36 -8.77 -12.41 -0.10
CA GLN A 36 -7.67 -13.24 0.40
C GLN A 36 -6.38 -12.95 -0.38
N PRO A 37 -5.25 -12.75 0.32
CA PRO A 37 -3.95 -12.60 -0.31
C PRO A 37 -3.58 -13.78 -1.22
N PRO A 38 -2.75 -13.57 -2.26
CA PRO A 38 -2.15 -14.66 -3.02
C PRO A 38 -1.33 -15.59 -2.13
N HIS A 39 -1.38 -16.90 -2.39
CA HIS A 39 -0.68 -17.94 -1.62
C HIS A 39 0.51 -18.55 -2.36
N THR A 40 1.14 -17.78 -3.25
CA THR A 40 2.35 -18.23 -3.94
C THR A 40 3.54 -18.30 -2.98
N ALA A 41 4.62 -18.97 -3.39
CA ALA A 41 5.86 -19.01 -2.61
C ALA A 41 6.40 -17.60 -2.35
N LEU A 42 6.43 -16.74 -3.38
CA LEU A 42 6.90 -15.36 -3.29
C LEU A 42 6.04 -14.52 -2.34
N ALA A 43 4.71 -14.56 -2.48
CA ALA A 43 3.79 -13.83 -1.62
C ALA A 43 3.90 -14.27 -0.16
N THR A 44 3.97 -15.59 0.08
CA THR A 44 4.12 -16.17 1.43
C THR A 44 5.42 -15.72 2.08
N ARG A 45 6.53 -15.79 1.33
CA ARG A 45 7.86 -15.36 1.80
C ARG A 45 7.88 -13.88 2.16
N VAL A 46 7.35 -13.03 1.29
CA VAL A 46 7.31 -11.57 1.51
C VAL A 46 6.40 -11.19 2.67
N ALA A 47 5.23 -11.82 2.80
CA ALA A 47 4.34 -11.60 3.93
C ALA A 47 5.01 -11.98 5.26
N ALA A 48 5.68 -13.14 5.32
CA ALA A 48 6.43 -13.57 6.50
C ALA A 48 7.55 -12.59 6.85
N TYR A 49 8.31 -12.13 5.84
CA TYR A 49 9.38 -11.16 6.05
C TYR A 49 8.85 -9.81 6.57
N ALA A 50 7.82 -9.25 5.92
CA ALA A 50 7.19 -8.01 6.34
C ALA A 50 6.68 -8.11 7.79
N LYS A 51 6.03 -9.23 8.14
CA LYS A 51 5.55 -9.49 9.51
C LYS A 51 6.67 -9.56 10.54
N SER A 52 7.85 -10.05 10.15
CA SER A 52 9.00 -10.16 11.05
C SER A 52 9.73 -8.83 11.31
N LYS A 53 9.52 -7.84 10.44
CA LYS A 53 10.24 -6.56 10.46
C LYS A 53 9.37 -5.38 10.87
N LEU A 54 8.11 -5.36 10.46
CA LEU A 54 7.18 -4.28 10.74
C LEU A 54 6.62 -4.38 12.16
N ASP A 55 6.25 -3.22 12.71
CA ASP A 55 5.36 -3.19 13.87
C ASP A 55 4.02 -3.89 13.53
N ALA A 56 3.37 -4.49 14.53
CA ALA A 56 2.13 -5.24 14.32
C ALA A 56 0.99 -4.39 13.76
N ASP A 57 0.91 -3.10 14.09
CA ASP A 57 -0.07 -2.18 13.53
C ASP A 57 0.26 -1.80 12.08
N THR A 58 1.53 -1.57 11.74
CA THR A 58 1.98 -1.32 10.36
C THR A 58 1.76 -2.55 9.46
N TYR A 59 2.03 -3.76 9.96
CA TYR A 59 1.74 -4.98 9.20
C TYR A 59 0.24 -5.15 8.92
N ARG A 60 -0.62 -4.86 9.91
CA ARG A 60 -2.07 -4.87 9.73
C ARG A 60 -2.54 -3.76 8.79
N HIS A 61 -1.93 -2.56 8.85
CA HIS A 61 -2.14 -1.49 7.88
C HIS A 61 -1.89 -1.96 6.45
N SER A 62 -0.74 -2.59 6.18
CA SER A 62 -0.44 -3.17 4.86
C SER A 62 -1.51 -4.14 4.37
N LEU A 63 -2.05 -4.99 5.24
CA LEU A 63 -3.14 -5.93 4.90
C LEU A 63 -4.47 -5.23 4.62
N ARG A 64 -4.80 -4.17 5.37
CA ARG A 64 -5.96 -3.32 5.10
C ARG A 64 -5.82 -2.59 3.77
N VAL A 65 -4.65 -1.98 3.52
CA VAL A 65 -4.30 -1.31 2.27
C VAL A 65 -4.49 -2.24 1.08
N TYR A 66 -3.93 -3.46 1.13
CA TYR A 66 -4.12 -4.49 0.10
C TYR A 66 -5.61 -4.76 -0.15
N SER A 67 -6.36 -5.01 0.93
CA SER A 67 -7.79 -5.35 0.90
C SER A 67 -8.64 -4.23 0.28
N TYR A 68 -8.39 -2.98 0.67
CA TYR A 68 -9.08 -1.81 0.11
C TYR A 68 -8.73 -1.58 -1.35
N GLY A 69 -7.46 -1.71 -1.73
CA GLY A 69 -7.04 -1.61 -3.13
C GLY A 69 -7.73 -2.66 -4.01
N CYS A 70 -7.85 -3.91 -3.53
CA CYS A 70 -8.59 -4.96 -4.23
C CYS A 70 -10.09 -4.62 -4.35
N ALA A 71 -10.74 -4.22 -3.26
CA ALA A 71 -12.17 -3.88 -3.28
C ALA A 71 -12.48 -2.71 -4.24
N ILE A 72 -11.71 -1.63 -4.13
CA ILE A 72 -11.88 -0.43 -4.96
C ILE A 72 -11.57 -0.74 -6.43
N ALA A 73 -10.45 -1.41 -6.72
CA ALA A 73 -10.08 -1.72 -8.10
C ALA A 73 -11.12 -2.61 -8.78
N ARG A 74 -11.59 -3.67 -8.11
CA ARG A 74 -12.53 -4.63 -8.71
C ARG A 74 -13.92 -4.06 -8.93
N GLN A 75 -14.41 -3.21 -8.03
CA GLN A 75 -15.75 -2.64 -8.14
C GLN A 75 -15.77 -1.32 -8.90
N MET A 76 -14.86 -0.41 -8.56
CA MET A 76 -14.93 0.96 -9.05
C MET A 76 -14.03 1.20 -10.26
N PHE A 77 -13.06 0.33 -10.52
CA PHE A 77 -12.17 0.46 -11.68
C PHE A 77 -11.92 -0.90 -12.36
N PRO A 78 -12.97 -1.62 -12.81
CA PRO A 78 -12.82 -2.97 -13.39
C PRO A 78 -11.86 -3.01 -14.59
N GLN A 79 -11.67 -1.88 -15.29
CA GLN A 79 -10.68 -1.71 -16.36
C GLN A 79 -9.22 -1.84 -15.91
N PHE A 80 -8.95 -1.85 -14.60
CA PHE A 80 -7.62 -2.14 -14.04
C PHE A 80 -7.28 -3.63 -14.07
N GLU A 81 -8.27 -4.51 -14.27
CA GLU A 81 -8.08 -5.96 -14.47
C GLU A 81 -7.36 -6.67 -13.30
N VAL A 82 -7.47 -6.13 -12.07
CA VAL A 82 -6.92 -6.74 -10.84
C VAL A 82 -7.77 -7.94 -10.41
N THR A 83 -7.46 -9.11 -10.97
CA THR A 83 -8.24 -10.35 -10.77
C THR A 83 -7.58 -11.29 -9.76
N PRO A 84 -8.37 -12.06 -8.97
CA PRO A 84 -7.84 -13.05 -8.03
C PRO A 84 -6.90 -14.07 -8.69
N GLY A 85 -5.73 -14.31 -8.10
CA GLY A 85 -4.72 -15.25 -8.57
C GLY A 85 -3.87 -14.75 -9.74
N SER A 86 -4.07 -13.52 -10.21
CA SER A 86 -3.25 -12.95 -11.29
C SER A 86 -1.87 -12.48 -10.79
N GLN A 87 -0.90 -12.41 -11.71
CA GLN A 87 0.42 -11.83 -11.42
C GLN A 87 0.33 -10.33 -11.07
N LEU A 88 -0.67 -9.62 -11.60
CA LEU A 88 -0.93 -8.23 -11.23
C LEU A 88 -1.39 -8.12 -9.78
N GLU A 89 -2.28 -9.00 -9.32
CA GLU A 89 -2.67 -9.04 -7.92
C GLU A 89 -1.51 -9.40 -7.00
N GLU A 90 -0.66 -10.37 -7.38
CA GLU A 90 0.54 -10.67 -6.63
C GLU A 90 1.47 -9.45 -6.54
N THR A 91 1.71 -8.75 -7.65
CA THR A 91 2.51 -7.51 -7.66
C THR A 91 1.91 -6.44 -6.75
N TRP A 92 0.58 -6.30 -6.76
CA TRP A 92 -0.14 -5.41 -5.85
C TRP A 92 0.05 -5.82 -4.38
N PHE A 93 -0.15 -7.10 -4.06
CA PHE A 93 0.04 -7.62 -2.70
C PHE A 93 1.46 -7.35 -2.20
N LEU A 94 2.49 -7.67 -3.00
CA LEU A 94 3.89 -7.43 -2.66
C LEU A 94 4.16 -5.95 -2.37
N THR A 95 3.57 -5.04 -3.16
CA THR A 95 3.67 -3.60 -2.94
C THR A 95 3.04 -3.19 -1.62
N ALA A 96 1.80 -3.61 -1.35
CA ALA A 96 1.10 -3.28 -0.10
C ALA A 96 1.86 -3.77 1.13
N MET A 97 2.44 -4.98 1.08
CA MET A 97 3.22 -5.56 2.18
C MET A 97 4.55 -4.87 2.43
N LEU A 98 5.16 -4.24 1.43
CA LEU A 98 6.51 -3.69 1.52
C LEU A 98 6.57 -2.16 1.52
N HIS A 99 5.49 -1.43 1.20
CA HIS A 99 5.54 0.03 1.06
C HIS A 99 6.07 0.78 2.27
N ASP A 100 5.73 0.29 3.46
CA ASP A 100 6.17 0.85 4.74
C ASP A 100 7.37 0.12 5.35
N ILE A 101 8.05 -0.78 4.63
CA ILE A 101 9.17 -1.56 5.21
C ILE A 101 10.26 -0.65 5.76
N GLY A 102 10.51 0.50 5.11
CA GLY A 102 11.49 1.49 5.57
C GLY A 102 11.14 2.18 6.89
N THR A 103 9.91 2.02 7.38
CA THR A 103 9.46 2.60 8.67
C THR A 103 9.88 1.78 9.88
N SER A 104 10.36 0.55 9.69
CA SER A 104 10.72 -0.34 10.79
C SER A 104 11.75 0.31 11.72
N ALA A 105 11.72 -0.03 13.01
CA ALA A 105 12.69 0.48 13.97
C ALA A 105 14.15 0.17 13.58
N GLU A 106 14.37 -0.97 12.91
CA GLU A 106 15.68 -1.41 12.40
C GLU A 106 16.18 -0.54 11.24
N PHE A 107 15.27 -0.05 10.40
CA PHE A 107 15.62 0.58 9.12
C PHE A 107 15.53 2.11 9.15
N LEU A 108 14.54 2.67 9.86
CA LEU A 108 14.22 4.10 9.84
C LEU A 108 15.44 4.99 10.10
N THR A 109 16.30 4.58 11.04
CA THR A 109 17.47 5.36 11.51
C THR A 109 18.82 4.79 11.07
N SER A 110 18.86 3.62 10.42
CA SER A 110 20.10 3.03 9.89
C SER A 110 20.48 3.58 8.51
N THR A 111 19.63 4.42 7.93
CA THR A 111 19.85 5.10 6.65
C THR A 111 19.67 6.61 6.78
N ARG A 112 20.26 7.35 5.83
CA ARG A 112 20.02 8.79 5.63
C ARG A 112 18.98 9.05 4.52
N LEU A 113 18.51 8.03 3.83
CA LEU A 113 17.48 8.19 2.79
C LEU A 113 16.09 8.30 3.41
N SER A 114 15.18 9.00 2.71
CA SER A 114 13.74 8.92 3.00
C SER A 114 13.30 7.46 3.07
N PHE A 115 12.40 7.12 3.99
CA PHE A 115 12.00 5.73 4.22
C PHE A 115 11.41 5.06 2.97
N GLU A 116 10.75 5.83 2.10
CA GLU A 116 10.18 5.40 0.82
C GLU A 116 11.30 4.91 -0.12
N PHE A 117 12.39 5.68 -0.22
CA PHE A 117 13.50 5.36 -1.12
C PHE A 117 14.30 4.16 -0.61
N TRP A 118 14.63 4.15 0.68
CA TRP A 118 15.34 3.01 1.25
C TRP A 118 14.49 1.73 1.18
N GLY A 119 13.20 1.85 1.53
CA GLY A 119 12.25 0.73 1.47
C GLY A 119 12.14 0.15 0.06
N ALA A 120 12.11 1.00 -0.96
CA ALA A 120 12.09 0.57 -2.35
C ALA A 120 13.38 -0.14 -2.78
N PHE A 121 14.56 0.39 -2.44
CA PHE A 121 15.83 -0.28 -2.76
C PHE A 121 15.95 -1.63 -2.06
N HIS A 122 15.49 -1.72 -0.82
CA HIS A 122 15.45 -2.97 -0.08
C HIS A 122 14.47 -3.97 -0.71
N ALA A 123 13.28 -3.51 -1.10
CA ALA A 123 12.28 -4.34 -1.79
C ALA A 123 12.81 -4.88 -3.12
N LEU A 124 13.49 -4.06 -3.93
CA LEU A 124 14.07 -4.47 -5.22
C LEU A 124 15.01 -5.67 -5.07
N GLN A 125 15.87 -5.66 -4.05
CA GLN A 125 16.82 -6.73 -3.77
C GLN A 125 16.09 -7.96 -3.19
N LEU A 126 15.30 -7.76 -2.14
CA LEU A 126 14.58 -8.82 -1.43
C LEU A 126 13.65 -9.63 -2.34
N LEU A 127 12.97 -8.97 -3.28
CA LEU A 127 12.05 -9.64 -4.20
C LEU A 127 12.79 -10.60 -5.13
N GLN A 128 14.02 -10.27 -5.53
CA GLN A 128 14.81 -11.05 -6.48
C GLN A 128 15.73 -12.08 -5.81
N ASP A 129 16.12 -11.88 -4.55
CA ASP A 129 17.06 -12.76 -3.85
C ASP A 129 16.46 -13.36 -2.56
N PRO A 130 16.06 -14.66 -2.58
CA PRO A 130 15.60 -15.38 -1.39
C PRO A 130 16.57 -15.40 -0.21
N ALA A 131 17.88 -15.29 -0.45
CA ALA A 131 18.84 -15.28 0.63
C ALA A 131 18.66 -14.10 1.60
N ILE A 132 18.10 -12.97 1.13
CA ILE A 132 17.88 -11.76 1.95
C ILE A 132 16.86 -11.99 3.06
N THR A 133 15.85 -12.83 2.80
CA THR A 133 14.83 -13.17 3.81
C THR A 133 15.32 -14.21 4.81
N GLY A 134 16.39 -14.94 4.47
CA GLY A 134 16.97 -16.01 5.30
C GLY A 134 16.15 -17.31 5.35
N HIS A 135 14.94 -17.34 4.77
CA HIS A 135 14.06 -18.52 4.72
C HIS A 135 12.91 -18.32 3.72
N GLY A 136 12.44 -19.40 3.10
CA GLY A 136 11.34 -19.41 2.14
C GLY A 136 11.78 -19.34 0.67
N ASP A 137 10.87 -19.71 -0.22
CA ASP A 137 11.11 -19.87 -1.66
C ASP A 137 10.41 -18.81 -2.50
N GLY A 138 10.71 -18.80 -3.81
CA GLY A 138 10.10 -17.91 -4.80
C GLY A 138 10.89 -16.62 -4.99
N ALA A 139 11.01 -16.17 -6.24
CA ALA A 139 11.67 -14.91 -6.59
C ALA A 139 10.83 -14.20 -7.65
N ALA A 140 10.75 -12.88 -7.54
CA ALA A 140 10.10 -12.04 -8.53
C ALA A 140 10.96 -11.99 -9.81
N SER A 141 10.32 -11.86 -10.97
CA SER A 141 11.06 -11.40 -12.16
C SER A 141 11.55 -9.98 -11.93
N ARG A 142 12.54 -9.56 -12.72
CA ARG A 142 13.07 -8.19 -12.64
C ARG A 142 11.96 -7.16 -12.81
N GLU A 143 11.10 -7.32 -13.80
CA GLU A 143 10.01 -6.40 -14.12
C GLU A 143 8.98 -6.32 -12.98
N GLN A 144 8.65 -7.45 -12.34
CA GLN A 144 7.76 -7.44 -11.18
C GLN A 144 8.39 -6.69 -9.99
N ALA A 145 9.68 -6.94 -9.72
CA ALA A 145 10.40 -6.25 -8.66
C ALA A 145 10.53 -4.75 -8.93
N GLU A 146 10.80 -4.34 -10.17
CA GLU A 146 10.85 -2.94 -10.60
C GLU A 146 9.47 -2.26 -10.48
N SER A 147 8.37 -2.96 -10.79
CA SER A 147 7.02 -2.42 -10.61
C SER A 147 6.69 -2.13 -9.14
N VAL A 148 6.99 -3.08 -8.26
CA VAL A 148 6.85 -2.89 -6.80
C VAL A 148 7.73 -1.72 -6.35
N THR A 149 8.97 -1.67 -6.80
CA THR A 149 9.94 -0.62 -6.42
C THR A 149 9.45 0.77 -6.83
N GLU A 150 9.01 0.95 -8.07
CA GLU A 150 8.44 2.21 -8.58
C GLU A 150 7.23 2.65 -7.74
N ALA A 151 6.33 1.72 -7.42
CA ALA A 151 5.17 2.02 -6.59
C ALA A 151 5.55 2.42 -5.15
N ILE A 152 6.53 1.76 -4.53
CA ILE A 152 7.01 2.11 -3.18
C ILE A 152 7.68 3.48 -3.17
N ILE A 153 8.54 3.81 -4.13
CA ILE A 153 9.16 5.16 -4.22
C ILE A 153 8.08 6.24 -4.25
N ARG A 154 6.98 5.99 -4.96
CA ARG A 154 5.97 6.99 -5.27
C ARG A 154 4.71 6.90 -4.41
N HIS A 155 4.67 6.07 -3.37
CA HIS A 155 3.42 5.83 -2.64
C HIS A 155 2.92 7.06 -1.87
N GLN A 156 3.80 7.99 -1.50
CA GLN A 156 3.44 9.30 -0.94
C GLN A 156 3.48 10.44 -1.98
N ASP A 157 3.78 10.11 -3.24
CA ASP A 157 3.90 11.07 -4.34
C ASP A 157 2.54 11.34 -4.99
N ILE A 158 1.64 11.98 -4.25
CA ILE A 158 0.33 12.39 -4.79
C ILE A 158 0.55 13.64 -5.65
N GLN A 159 0.30 13.52 -6.96
CA GLN A 159 0.53 14.57 -7.96
C GLN A 159 -0.69 14.76 -8.88
N ASP A 160 -0.77 15.92 -9.54
CA ASP A 160 -1.81 16.29 -10.51
C ASP A 160 -1.33 16.32 -11.98
N LYS A 161 -0.05 16.01 -12.22
CA LYS A 161 0.59 16.09 -13.54
C LYS A 161 1.40 14.84 -13.87
N GLY A 162 1.51 14.55 -15.16
CA GLY A 162 2.22 13.38 -15.67
C GLY A 162 1.43 12.09 -15.50
N ASN A 163 2.16 10.96 -15.54
CA ASN A 163 1.62 9.62 -15.42
C ASN A 163 2.28 8.85 -14.25
N ILE A 164 1.55 7.87 -13.75
CA ILE A 164 1.97 6.89 -12.75
C ILE A 164 1.65 5.48 -13.24
N THR A 165 2.23 4.45 -12.63
CA THR A 165 1.85 3.06 -12.93
C THR A 165 0.49 2.73 -12.30
N LEU A 166 -0.16 1.68 -12.78
CA LEU A 166 -1.37 1.15 -12.16
C LEU A 166 -1.11 0.72 -10.71
N VAL A 167 0.04 0.11 -10.42
CA VAL A 167 0.39 -0.31 -9.05
C VAL A 167 0.60 0.91 -8.14
N THR A 168 1.22 1.98 -8.63
CA THR A 168 1.31 3.27 -7.92
C THR A 168 -0.09 3.83 -7.62
N ARG A 169 -1.04 3.70 -8.55
CA ARG A 169 -2.42 4.12 -8.30
C ARG A 169 -3.09 3.28 -7.21
N LEU A 170 -2.90 1.96 -7.20
CA LEU A 170 -3.47 1.07 -6.18
C LEU A 170 -2.95 1.41 -4.79
N ILE A 171 -1.65 1.67 -4.64
CA ILE A 171 -1.08 2.03 -3.34
C ILE A 171 -1.61 3.38 -2.85
N HIS A 172 -1.82 4.36 -3.74
CA HIS A 172 -2.48 5.62 -3.37
C HIS A 172 -3.89 5.39 -2.85
N LEU A 173 -4.72 4.62 -3.56
CA LEU A 173 -6.10 4.36 -3.16
C LEU A 173 -6.19 3.70 -1.78
N GLY A 174 -5.38 2.68 -1.52
CA GLY A 174 -5.39 1.97 -0.25
C GLY A 174 -4.86 2.81 0.92
N THR A 175 -3.69 3.45 0.74
CA THR A 175 -3.05 4.25 1.81
C THR A 175 -3.81 5.51 2.16
N LEU A 176 -4.35 6.23 1.16
CA LEU A 176 -5.12 7.45 1.40
C LEU A 176 -6.42 7.16 2.16
N LEU A 177 -7.10 6.05 1.84
CA LEU A 177 -8.28 5.63 2.58
C LEU A 177 -7.94 5.27 4.02
N ASP A 178 -6.91 4.44 4.22
CA ASP A 178 -6.58 3.93 5.55
C ASP A 178 -6.00 5.01 6.47
N ASN A 179 -5.22 5.96 5.94
CA ASN A 179 -4.50 6.97 6.72
C ASN A 179 -5.33 8.24 6.95
N ILE A 180 -6.04 8.72 5.92
CA ILE A 180 -6.72 10.02 5.98
C ILE A 180 -8.20 9.97 5.56
N GLY A 181 -8.76 8.78 5.33
CA GLY A 181 -10.16 8.59 4.96
C GLY A 181 -10.53 9.06 3.56
N ALA A 182 -9.56 9.38 2.71
CA ALA A 182 -9.81 9.86 1.36
C ALA A 182 -10.24 8.70 0.43
N GLY A 183 -11.21 8.95 -0.45
CA GLY A 183 -11.80 7.92 -1.32
C GLY A 183 -12.83 7.03 -0.63
N ALA A 184 -13.39 7.46 0.52
CA ALA A 184 -14.45 6.73 1.24
C ALA A 184 -15.69 6.44 0.38
N ASP A 185 -15.96 7.26 -0.64
CA ASP A 185 -17.06 7.07 -1.60
C ASP A 185 -16.82 5.91 -2.58
N LEU A 186 -15.58 5.42 -2.68
CA LEU A 186 -15.18 4.30 -3.55
C LEU A 186 -15.32 2.93 -2.87
N VAL A 187 -15.67 2.89 -1.59
CA VAL A 187 -15.77 1.66 -0.80
C VAL A 187 -17.05 1.65 0.02
N HIS A 188 -17.73 0.50 0.07
CA HIS A 188 -18.92 0.38 0.89
C HIS A 188 -18.54 0.35 2.39
N PRO A 189 -19.26 1.02 3.31
CA PRO A 189 -18.94 1.03 4.73
C PRO A 189 -18.82 -0.37 5.36
N GLN A 190 -19.68 -1.32 4.96
CA GLN A 190 -19.59 -2.73 5.38
C GLN A 190 -18.26 -3.38 5.00
N THR A 191 -17.65 -3.01 3.87
CA THR A 191 -16.33 -3.50 3.47
C THR A 191 -15.26 -2.98 4.43
N ILE A 192 -15.34 -1.72 4.85
CA ILE A 192 -14.43 -1.16 5.87
C ILE A 192 -14.57 -1.95 7.18
N GLU A 193 -15.80 -2.18 7.64
CA GLU A 193 -16.07 -2.97 8.85
C GLU A 193 -15.53 -4.40 8.76
N ASN A 194 -15.75 -5.06 7.63
CA ASN A 194 -15.26 -6.41 7.39
C ASN A 194 -13.73 -6.46 7.44
N VAL A 195 -13.06 -5.53 6.75
CA VAL A 195 -11.58 -5.44 6.68
C VAL A 195 -10.97 -5.09 8.03
N VAL A 196 -11.54 -4.15 8.78
CA VAL A 196 -11.05 -3.82 10.13
C VAL A 196 -11.27 -4.96 11.11
N ARG A 197 -12.39 -5.69 11.00
CA ARG A 197 -12.65 -6.86 11.83
C ARG A 197 -11.59 -7.95 11.62
N GLU A 198 -11.18 -8.16 10.37
CA GLU A 198 -10.12 -9.11 10.01
C GLU A 198 -8.72 -8.61 10.41
N TYR A 199 -8.45 -7.31 10.20
CA TYR A 199 -7.15 -6.67 10.46
C TYR A 199 -7.32 -5.45 11.37
N PRO A 200 -7.45 -5.64 12.70
CA PRO A 200 -7.77 -4.56 13.63
C PRO A 200 -6.74 -3.43 13.63
N ARG A 201 -7.17 -2.21 13.97
CA ARG A 201 -6.35 -1.00 13.89
C ARG A 201 -6.25 -0.17 15.18
N PRO A 202 -5.98 -0.80 16.34
CA PRO A 202 -6.06 -0.15 17.66
C PRO A 202 -5.03 0.99 17.80
N GLY A 203 -5.43 2.22 17.53
CA GLY A 203 -4.60 3.41 17.58
C GLY A 203 -3.71 3.61 16.34
N TRP A 204 -4.09 3.08 15.17
CA TRP A 204 -3.29 3.21 13.94
C TRP A 204 -2.98 4.66 13.61
N SER A 205 -3.96 5.56 13.66
CA SER A 205 -3.73 6.98 13.34
C SER A 205 -2.65 7.59 14.25
N GLY A 206 -2.66 7.26 15.54
CA GLY A 206 -1.64 7.71 16.47
C GLY A 206 -0.27 7.08 16.21
N CYS A 207 -0.22 5.80 15.84
CA CYS A 207 1.01 5.11 15.46
C CYS A 207 1.65 5.75 14.22
N PHE A 208 0.87 5.91 13.15
CA PHE A 208 1.36 6.43 11.89
C PHE A 208 1.79 7.90 11.99
N LYS A 209 1.02 8.74 12.70
CA LYS A 209 1.42 10.13 13.00
C LYS A 209 2.81 10.19 13.64
N LYS A 210 3.05 9.37 14.69
CA LYS A 210 4.36 9.33 15.37
C LYS A 210 5.49 8.87 14.44
N THR A 211 5.22 7.93 13.53
CA THR A 211 6.19 7.49 12.53
C THR A 211 6.55 8.64 11.58
N VAL A 212 5.57 9.39 11.09
CA VAL A 212 5.79 10.56 10.22
C VAL A 212 6.59 11.66 10.95
N GLU A 213 6.19 12.00 12.17
CA GLU A 213 6.92 12.96 13.02
C GLU A 213 8.36 12.51 13.25
N LYS A 214 8.56 11.21 13.51
CA LYS A 214 9.88 10.63 13.72
C LYS A 214 10.73 10.76 12.46
N GLU A 215 10.21 10.37 11.30
CA GLU A 215 10.89 10.48 10.00
C GLU A 215 11.35 11.92 9.76
N LYS A 216 10.44 12.90 9.87
CA LYS A 216 10.74 14.33 9.70
C LYS A 216 11.79 14.83 10.71
N SER A 217 11.75 14.33 11.96
CA SER A 217 12.72 14.73 12.99
C SER A 217 14.14 14.23 12.71
N VAL A 218 14.30 12.99 12.23
CA VAL A 218 15.61 12.38 11.98
C VAL A 218 16.16 12.69 10.59
N LYS A 219 15.26 12.92 9.63
CA LYS A 219 15.53 13.23 8.23
C LYS A 219 14.63 14.40 7.80
N PRO A 220 14.97 15.65 8.14
CA PRO A 220 14.14 16.83 7.82
C PRO A 220 13.98 17.09 6.31
N TYR A 221 14.86 16.51 5.49
CA TYR A 221 14.82 16.53 4.03
C TYR A 221 14.11 15.30 3.42
N ALA A 222 13.52 14.42 4.24
CA ALA A 222 12.80 13.24 3.76
C ALA A 222 11.62 13.64 2.87
N MET A 223 11.24 12.77 1.94
CA MET A 223 10.16 13.05 0.98
C MET A 223 8.85 13.41 1.68
N VAL A 224 8.47 12.71 2.75
CA VAL A 224 7.28 13.03 3.56
C VAL A 224 7.27 14.47 4.12
N SER A 225 8.42 15.14 4.27
CA SER A 225 8.48 16.52 4.78
C SER A 225 7.83 17.53 3.83
N ARG A 226 7.61 17.18 2.56
CA ARG A 226 6.90 18.01 1.58
C ARG A 226 5.37 18.03 1.79
N ILE A 227 4.82 17.11 2.59
CA ILE A 227 3.37 16.98 2.79
C ILE A 227 2.99 17.81 4.02
N GLU A 228 2.56 19.04 3.77
CA GLU A 228 2.08 19.97 4.79
C GLU A 228 0.72 19.50 5.36
N GLY A 229 0.58 19.56 6.68
CA GLY A 229 -0.68 19.20 7.37
C GLY A 229 -0.98 17.71 7.45
N PHE A 230 -0.02 16.83 7.12
CA PHE A 230 -0.29 15.40 6.99
C PHE A 230 -0.64 14.75 8.33
N GLU A 231 0.10 15.07 9.38
CA GLU A 231 -0.11 14.60 10.74
C GLU A 231 -1.50 14.94 11.26
N GLU A 232 -1.99 16.16 10.99
CA GLU A 232 -3.33 16.61 11.37
C GLU A 232 -4.42 15.87 10.60
N LEU A 233 -4.20 15.57 9.32
CA LEU A 233 -5.13 14.77 8.52
C LEU A 233 -5.23 13.33 9.05
N ILE A 234 -4.10 12.73 9.42
CA ILE A 234 -4.04 11.39 10.01
C ILE A 234 -4.79 11.35 11.34
N GLU A 235 -4.51 12.32 12.22
CA GLU A 235 -5.16 12.45 13.52
C GLU A 235 -6.67 12.65 13.38
N LYS A 236 -7.10 13.51 12.46
CA LYS A 236 -8.52 13.75 12.19
C LYS A 236 -9.26 12.49 11.73
N ASN A 237 -8.60 11.60 10.99
CA ASN A 237 -9.22 10.38 10.49
C ASN A 237 -9.61 9.39 11.62
N GLY A 238 -8.80 9.35 12.68
CA GLY A 238 -9.03 8.51 13.87
C GLY A 238 -9.71 9.23 15.04
N ALA A 239 -9.85 10.56 14.98
CA ALA A 239 -10.58 11.33 15.98
C ALA A 239 -12.10 11.28 15.75
N GLU A 240 -12.88 11.72 16.74
CA GLU A 240 -14.34 11.80 16.66
C GLU A 240 -14.81 12.49 15.35
N GLY A 241 -15.71 11.84 14.61
CA GLY A 241 -16.20 12.30 13.31
C GLY A 241 -15.34 11.92 12.11
N GLY A 242 -14.14 11.35 12.32
CA GLY A 242 -13.32 10.74 11.28
C GLY A 242 -13.89 9.42 10.75
N LEU A 243 -13.46 9.00 9.56
CA LEU A 243 -13.93 7.75 8.94
C LEU A 243 -13.57 6.54 9.81
N MET A 244 -12.39 6.58 10.44
CA MET A 244 -11.82 5.45 11.18
C MET A 244 -12.01 5.57 12.70
N ALA A 245 -12.67 6.62 13.17
CA ALA A 245 -12.83 6.96 14.58
C ALA A 245 -13.32 5.83 15.49
N LYS A 246 -14.23 4.98 15.01
CA LYS A 246 -14.81 3.86 15.78
C LYS A 246 -13.93 2.60 15.81
N TYR A 247 -12.78 2.65 15.13
CA TYR A 247 -11.88 1.53 14.93
C TYR A 247 -10.45 1.79 15.44
N ASP A 248 -10.07 3.07 15.53
CA ASP A 248 -8.83 3.54 16.17
C ASP A 248 -8.87 3.38 17.70
#